data_AF-A0AAN6JW23-F1
#
_entry.id   AF-A0AAN6JW23-F1
#
_cell.length_a   1.000
_cell.length_b   1.000
_cell.length_c   1.000
_cell.angle_alpha   90.00
_cell.angle_beta   90.00
_cell.angle_gamma   90.00
#
_symmetry.space_group_name_H-M   'P 1'
#
loop_
_entity.id
_entity.type
_entity.pdbx_description
1 polymer ?
#
loop_
_entity_poly.entity_id
_entity_poly.type
_entity_poly.pdbx_seq_one_letter_code
_entity_poly.pdbx_strand_id
1 'polypeptide(L)'
;LSNTIMDSVEIVRKQTQGLQCQELIQTCFAFATEFGQRSAIYFDQQRRAMHQLKLTHLALDWVSFICDDCVASDKKTFRWAVVALEFAMMMTRGQNILSISEEEYATLRAKVAGCMSLLISHFDIMGARGTVAALAEKQRVEAMLTGKQLKLDISRLKDDEESSRIVRLQWLDELDRIDQVRKDREAERQALGRVLEDSNDADRALTQLSASAGNVHLRWQQGQFVGGGTFGSVYVAINLDSTQLMAVKEIRLQDPKMIPQIVSQIRDEMSVLQVLNHPNVVQYFGIEPHRDKVYIFMEYCSGGSLASLLEHGRIEDETVIQVYTLQLLEGLGYLHEANVVHRDIKPENILLDHSGIIKFVDFGAAKVIAKQGKTVVAQGPDGRGEKGSMQGTPMYMSPEVIKGQKPHNARLGAEDIWSLGCVVSEMATGARPWAAMDNEWAIMYNIAQGNAPAMPSREQMSEAGLEFLRRCFDRDPVRRASAAELLQGEWILGIRQQLDIQPATPATPQSEGSLSATSSGSGSAGGSREVSRQNSGW
;
A
#
# COMPACT_ATOMS: atom_id res chain seq x y z
N LEU A 1 -24.04 2.75 -34.21
CA LEU A 1 -24.22 1.62 -33.28
C LEU A 1 -24.05 2.02 -31.83
N SER A 2 -22.85 2.46 -31.39
CA SER A 2 -22.61 2.89 -30.00
C SER A 2 -23.63 3.92 -29.50
N ASN A 3 -23.82 5.03 -30.23
CA ASN A 3 -24.82 6.03 -29.88
C ASN A 3 -26.25 5.46 -29.80
N THR A 4 -26.63 4.59 -30.73
CA THR A 4 -27.95 3.95 -30.77
C THR A 4 -28.20 3.06 -29.55
N ILE A 5 -27.15 2.38 -29.05
CA ILE A 5 -27.21 1.56 -27.84
C ILE A 5 -27.34 2.43 -26.58
N MET A 6 -26.69 3.60 -26.54
CA MET A 6 -26.88 4.53 -25.42
C MET A 6 -28.30 5.11 -25.41
N ASP A 7 -28.77 5.57 -26.58
CA ASP A 7 -30.09 6.17 -26.73
C ASP A 7 -31.23 5.15 -26.44
N SER A 8 -30.99 3.85 -26.65
CA SER A 8 -31.99 2.82 -26.37
C SER A 8 -32.26 2.61 -24.89
N VAL A 9 -31.31 2.94 -23.99
CA VAL A 9 -31.49 2.75 -22.54
C VAL A 9 -32.61 3.65 -22.01
N GLU A 10 -32.68 4.90 -22.47
CA GLU A 10 -33.74 5.83 -22.09
C GLU A 10 -35.11 5.36 -22.60
N ILE A 11 -35.16 4.82 -23.83
CA ILE A 11 -36.37 4.26 -24.43
C ILE A 11 -36.87 3.07 -23.60
N VAL A 12 -35.96 2.15 -23.25
CA VAL A 12 -36.28 0.99 -22.41
C VAL A 12 -36.78 1.46 -21.04
N ARG A 13 -36.11 2.41 -20.39
CA ARG A 13 -36.51 2.97 -19.09
C ARG A 13 -37.92 3.58 -19.13
N LYS A 14 -38.25 4.34 -20.18
CA LYS A 14 -39.60 4.92 -20.36
C LYS A 14 -40.68 3.88 -20.60
N GLN A 15 -40.42 2.88 -21.45
CA GLN A 15 -41.39 1.82 -21.77
C GLN A 15 -41.64 0.86 -20.59
N THR A 16 -40.69 0.77 -19.68
CA THR A 16 -40.73 -0.12 -18.52
C THR A 16 -41.18 0.55 -17.22
N GLN A 17 -41.56 1.83 -17.29
CA GLN A 17 -42.01 2.59 -16.13
C GLN A 17 -43.24 1.93 -15.49
N GLY A 18 -43.13 1.58 -14.21
CA GLY A 18 -44.19 0.91 -13.44
C GLY A 18 -44.18 -0.63 -13.49
N LEU A 19 -43.30 -1.27 -14.27
CA LEU A 19 -43.27 -2.73 -14.45
C LEU A 19 -42.28 -3.48 -13.53
N GLN A 20 -41.76 -2.86 -12.46
CA GLN A 20 -40.81 -3.45 -11.50
C GLN A 20 -39.59 -4.18 -12.09
N CYS A 21 -39.19 -3.89 -13.33
CA CYS A 21 -38.05 -4.55 -14.00
C CYS A 21 -36.74 -3.76 -13.88
N GLN A 22 -36.40 -3.34 -12.65
CA GLN A 22 -35.20 -2.53 -12.38
C GLN A 22 -33.89 -3.24 -12.76
N GLU A 23 -33.86 -4.57 -12.63
CA GLU A 23 -32.69 -5.39 -12.99
C GLU A 23 -32.40 -5.40 -14.50
N LEU A 24 -33.45 -5.34 -15.33
CA LEU A 24 -33.31 -5.22 -16.78
C LEU A 24 -32.72 -3.85 -17.15
N ILE A 25 -33.29 -2.77 -16.60
CA ILE A 25 -32.85 -1.40 -16.88
C ILE A 25 -31.39 -1.21 -16.44
N GLN A 26 -31.04 -1.71 -15.24
CA GLN A 26 -29.66 -1.72 -14.77
C GLN A 26 -28.70 -2.45 -15.73
N THR A 27 -29.11 -3.61 -16.25
CA THR A 27 -28.31 -4.38 -17.19
C THR A 27 -28.10 -3.62 -18.50
N CYS A 28 -29.13 -2.90 -18.97
CA CYS A 28 -29.02 -2.02 -20.13
C CYS A 28 -28.03 -0.86 -19.90
N PHE A 29 -28.07 -0.20 -18.73
CA PHE A 29 -27.10 0.84 -18.38
C PHE A 29 -25.66 0.29 -18.31
N ALA A 30 -25.46 -0.85 -17.64
CA ALA A 30 -24.14 -1.49 -17.54
C ALA A 30 -23.58 -1.86 -18.93
N PHE A 31 -24.41 -2.45 -19.79
CA PHE A 31 -23.99 -2.80 -21.15
C PHE A 31 -23.68 -1.57 -22.01
N ALA A 32 -24.53 -0.54 -21.97
CA ALA A 32 -24.35 0.67 -22.77
C ALA A 32 -23.09 1.46 -22.37
N THR A 33 -22.79 1.53 -21.07
CA THR A 33 -21.59 2.19 -20.56
C THR A 33 -20.32 1.44 -20.92
N GLU A 34 -20.31 0.11 -20.75
CA GLU A 34 -19.16 -0.73 -21.14
C GLU A 34 -18.90 -0.71 -22.66
N PHE A 35 -19.95 -0.91 -23.46
CA PHE A 35 -19.85 -0.85 -24.92
C PHE A 35 -19.41 0.54 -25.39
N GLY A 36 -19.98 1.57 -24.76
CA GLY A 36 -19.61 2.96 -24.99
C GLY A 36 -18.12 3.19 -24.78
N GLN A 37 -17.60 2.89 -23.58
CA GLN A 37 -16.18 3.07 -23.25
C GLN A 37 -15.25 2.31 -24.19
N ARG A 38 -15.55 1.03 -24.50
CA ARG A 38 -14.74 0.23 -25.43
C ARG A 38 -14.76 0.80 -26.85
N SER A 39 -15.89 1.34 -27.28
CA SER A 39 -16.00 1.92 -28.63
C SER A 39 -15.19 3.21 -28.80
N ALA A 40 -14.80 3.90 -27.71
CA ALA A 40 -14.08 5.18 -27.74
C ALA A 40 -12.72 5.11 -28.48
N ILE A 41 -12.06 3.95 -28.47
CA ILE A 41 -10.76 3.74 -29.13
C ILE A 41 -10.84 3.80 -30.65
N TYR A 42 -12.01 3.55 -31.23
CA TYR A 42 -12.24 3.52 -32.67
C TYR A 42 -12.75 4.85 -33.25
N PHE A 43 -12.96 5.88 -32.41
CA PHE A 43 -13.43 7.20 -32.86
C PHE A 43 -12.27 8.17 -33.10
N ASP A 44 -12.38 8.92 -34.20
CA ASP A 44 -11.55 10.08 -34.51
C ASP A 44 -11.70 11.18 -33.44
N GLN A 45 -10.69 12.05 -33.30
CA GLN A 45 -10.60 13.05 -32.24
C GLN A 45 -11.84 13.96 -32.12
N GLN A 46 -12.43 14.40 -33.23
CA GLN A 46 -13.66 15.22 -33.22
C GLN A 46 -14.91 14.43 -32.81
N ARG A 47 -15.00 13.16 -33.21
CA ARG A 47 -16.15 12.29 -32.88
C ARG A 47 -16.08 11.78 -31.45
N ARG A 48 -14.87 11.69 -30.89
CA ARG A 48 -14.61 11.30 -29.52
C ARG A 48 -15.20 12.28 -28.51
N ALA A 49 -15.13 13.59 -28.76
CA ALA A 49 -15.72 14.59 -27.88
C ALA A 49 -17.26 14.47 -27.80
N MET A 50 -17.93 14.31 -28.94
CA MET A 50 -19.39 14.10 -29.00
C MET A 50 -19.82 12.78 -28.35
N HIS A 51 -19.00 11.73 -28.52
CA HIS A 51 -19.23 10.42 -27.91
C HIS A 51 -19.03 10.46 -26.39
N GLN A 52 -18.01 11.18 -25.91
CA GLN A 52 -17.79 11.44 -24.48
C GLN A 52 -18.94 12.23 -23.87
N LEU A 53 -19.45 13.26 -24.55
CA LEU A 53 -20.62 14.02 -24.10
C LEU A 53 -21.84 13.10 -23.92
N LYS A 54 -22.12 12.23 -24.91
CA LYS A 54 -23.20 11.23 -24.80
C LYS A 54 -23.02 10.28 -23.62
N LEU A 55 -21.79 9.83 -23.34
CA LEU A 55 -21.49 9.00 -22.17
C LEU A 55 -21.70 9.76 -20.86
N THR A 56 -21.43 11.06 -20.83
CA THR A 56 -21.70 11.91 -19.67
C THR A 56 -23.20 12.04 -19.41
N HIS A 57 -24.03 12.23 -20.45
CA HIS A 57 -25.50 12.20 -20.28
C HIS A 57 -25.99 10.83 -19.82
N LEU A 58 -25.44 9.75 -20.38
CA LEU A 58 -25.78 8.39 -19.94
C LEU A 58 -25.43 8.16 -18.45
N ALA A 59 -24.34 8.75 -17.96
CA ALA A 59 -23.98 8.70 -16.54
C ALA A 59 -24.99 9.45 -15.66
N LEU A 60 -25.45 10.63 -16.11
CA LEU A 60 -26.49 11.39 -15.43
C LEU A 60 -27.79 10.60 -15.33
N ASP A 61 -28.20 9.96 -16.42
CA ASP A 61 -29.40 9.15 -16.48
C ASP A 61 -29.30 7.93 -15.57
N TRP A 62 -28.12 7.32 -15.49
CA TRP A 62 -27.89 6.15 -14.64
C TRP A 62 -27.96 6.50 -13.15
N VAL A 63 -27.31 7.59 -12.72
CA VAL A 63 -27.41 8.06 -11.33
C VAL A 63 -28.84 8.49 -10.99
N SER A 64 -29.54 9.11 -11.94
CA SER A 64 -30.96 9.47 -11.76
C SER A 64 -31.85 8.23 -11.63
N PHE A 65 -31.58 7.17 -12.40
CA PHE A 65 -32.29 5.89 -12.31
C PHE A 65 -32.14 5.24 -10.94
N ILE A 66 -30.92 5.22 -10.37
CA ILE A 66 -30.70 4.69 -9.03
C ILE A 66 -31.45 5.50 -7.97
N CYS A 67 -31.47 6.83 -8.10
CA CYS A 67 -32.10 7.71 -7.12
C CYS A 67 -33.64 7.70 -7.20
N ASP A 68 -34.20 7.58 -8.41
CA ASP A 68 -35.64 7.81 -8.65
C ASP A 68 -36.45 6.52 -8.78
N ASP A 69 -35.87 5.49 -9.39
CA ASP A 69 -36.60 4.28 -9.77
C ASP A 69 -36.27 3.06 -8.89
N CYS A 70 -35.08 3.04 -8.28
CA CYS A 70 -34.64 1.89 -7.50
C CYS A 70 -35.11 1.93 -6.03
N VAL A 71 -35.30 0.75 -5.45
CA VAL A 71 -35.75 0.60 -4.06
C VAL A 71 -34.58 0.73 -3.11
N ALA A 72 -34.59 1.78 -2.28
CA ALA A 72 -33.50 2.12 -1.37
C ALA A 72 -33.10 1.01 -0.37
N SER A 73 -34.03 0.14 0.00
CA SER A 73 -33.80 -0.93 0.97
C SER A 73 -33.18 -2.19 0.37
N ASP A 74 -33.03 -2.29 -0.95
CA ASP A 74 -32.49 -3.48 -1.61
C ASP A 74 -30.95 -3.46 -1.66
N LYS A 75 -30.34 -4.59 -1.27
CA LYS A 75 -28.89 -4.81 -1.36
C LYS A 75 -28.36 -4.73 -2.79
N LYS A 76 -29.20 -5.08 -3.78
CA LYS A 76 -28.82 -4.97 -5.19
C LYS A 76 -28.65 -3.50 -5.60
N THR A 77 -29.57 -2.63 -5.17
CA THR A 77 -29.52 -1.19 -5.44
C THR A 77 -28.27 -0.53 -4.87
N PHE A 78 -27.79 -0.97 -3.70
CA PHE A 78 -26.50 -0.52 -3.16
C PHE A 78 -25.34 -0.81 -4.13
N ARG A 79 -25.24 -2.04 -4.64
CA ARG A 79 -24.17 -2.41 -5.60
C ARG A 79 -24.29 -1.59 -6.88
N TRP A 80 -25.51 -1.39 -7.37
CA TRP A 80 -25.78 -0.59 -8.56
C TRP A 80 -25.41 0.89 -8.36
N ALA A 81 -25.67 1.45 -7.18
CA ALA A 81 -25.34 2.82 -6.83
C ALA A 81 -23.82 3.08 -6.84
N VAL A 82 -23.02 2.15 -6.30
CA VAL A 82 -21.55 2.27 -6.32
C VAL A 82 -21.04 2.31 -7.76
N VAL A 83 -21.48 1.38 -8.60
CA VAL A 83 -21.03 1.30 -10.01
C VAL A 83 -21.46 2.54 -10.81
N ALA A 84 -22.70 3.01 -10.62
CA ALA A 84 -23.19 4.22 -11.30
C ALA A 84 -22.43 5.48 -10.87
N LEU A 85 -22.10 5.62 -9.58
CA LEU A 85 -21.33 6.76 -9.06
C LEU A 85 -19.88 6.74 -9.53
N GLU A 86 -19.23 5.56 -9.59
CA GLU A 86 -17.88 5.42 -10.14
C GLU A 86 -17.84 5.82 -11.62
N PHE A 87 -18.82 5.37 -12.40
CA PHE A 87 -18.93 5.75 -13.81
C PHE A 87 -19.18 7.27 -13.99
N ALA A 88 -20.09 7.85 -13.20
CA ALA A 88 -20.33 9.30 -13.22
C ALA A 88 -19.09 10.10 -12.81
N MET A 89 -18.34 9.64 -11.81
CA MET A 89 -17.06 10.25 -11.43
C MET A 89 -16.04 10.17 -12.57
N MET A 90 -15.97 9.05 -13.30
CA MET A 90 -15.06 8.91 -14.44
C MET A 90 -15.43 9.86 -15.59
N MET A 91 -16.71 9.94 -15.92
CA MET A 91 -17.19 10.76 -17.06
C MET A 91 -17.09 12.26 -16.80
N THR A 92 -17.12 12.68 -15.53
CA THR A 92 -17.06 14.11 -15.13
C THR A 92 -15.66 14.60 -14.76
N ARG A 93 -14.61 13.81 -15.01
CA ARG A 93 -13.21 14.26 -14.81
C ARG A 93 -12.73 15.17 -15.93
N GLY A 94 -11.88 16.14 -15.58
CA GLY A 94 -11.17 16.98 -16.53
C GLY A 94 -12.09 17.93 -17.30
N GLN A 95 -11.92 18.04 -18.62
CA GLN A 95 -12.66 18.98 -19.47
C GLN A 95 -14.13 18.56 -19.71
N ASN A 96 -14.50 17.32 -19.41
CA ASN A 96 -15.86 16.81 -19.65
C ASN A 96 -16.91 17.45 -18.73
N ILE A 97 -16.50 17.98 -17.57
CA ILE A 97 -17.40 18.74 -16.68
C ILE A 97 -17.76 20.11 -17.25
N LEU A 98 -16.94 20.65 -18.14
CA LEU A 98 -17.20 21.94 -18.79
C LEU A 98 -18.17 21.81 -19.97
N SER A 99 -18.43 20.58 -20.43
CA SER A 99 -19.34 20.31 -21.55
C SER A 99 -20.79 20.07 -21.14
N ILE A 100 -21.09 20.02 -19.83
CA ILE A 100 -22.46 19.91 -19.31
C ILE A 100 -23.01 21.30 -18.95
N SER A 101 -24.32 21.48 -19.09
CA SER A 101 -24.98 22.73 -18.69
C SER A 101 -25.05 22.89 -17.16
N GLU A 102 -25.26 24.12 -16.68
CA GLU A 102 -25.42 24.36 -15.24
C GLU A 102 -26.65 23.62 -14.65
N GLU A 103 -27.71 23.44 -15.43
CA GLU A 103 -28.91 22.71 -15.03
C GLU A 103 -28.64 21.21 -14.88
N GLU A 104 -27.90 20.62 -15.83
CA GLU A 104 -27.47 19.22 -15.76
C GLU A 104 -26.48 18.99 -14.62
N TYR A 105 -25.60 19.95 -14.35
CA TYR A 105 -24.69 19.90 -13.22
C TYR A 105 -25.44 19.98 -11.88
N ALA A 106 -26.43 20.86 -11.77
CA ALA A 106 -27.27 20.95 -10.58
C ALA A 106 -28.04 19.64 -10.33
N THR A 107 -28.55 19.04 -11.40
CA THR A 107 -29.23 17.74 -11.38
C THR A 107 -28.28 16.63 -10.94
N LEU A 108 -27.09 16.55 -11.55
CA LEU A 108 -26.04 15.60 -11.15
C LEU A 108 -25.74 15.69 -9.66
N ARG A 109 -25.50 16.91 -9.17
CA ARG A 109 -25.14 17.15 -7.76
C ARG A 109 -26.25 16.69 -6.82
N ALA A 110 -27.51 16.97 -7.15
CA ALA A 110 -28.66 16.54 -6.36
C ALA A 110 -28.81 15.01 -6.36
N LYS A 111 -28.68 14.34 -7.52
CA LYS A 111 -28.82 12.89 -7.64
C LYS A 111 -27.66 12.12 -7.03
N VAL A 112 -26.43 12.64 -7.14
CA VAL A 112 -25.25 12.11 -6.44
C VAL A 112 -25.43 12.23 -4.93
N ALA A 113 -25.93 13.37 -4.42
CA ALA A 113 -26.22 13.53 -3.00
C ALA A 113 -27.30 12.54 -2.51
N GLY A 114 -28.32 12.27 -3.34
CA GLY A 114 -29.32 11.24 -3.09
C GLY A 114 -28.72 9.82 -3.01
N CYS A 115 -27.89 9.45 -3.98
CA CYS A 115 -27.19 8.15 -3.99
C CYS A 115 -26.19 8.02 -2.82
N MET A 116 -25.49 9.09 -2.45
CA MET A 116 -24.60 9.09 -1.28
C MET A 116 -25.37 8.91 0.03
N SER A 117 -26.53 9.57 0.15
CA SER A 117 -27.42 9.39 1.32
C SER A 117 -27.92 7.95 1.41
N LEU A 118 -28.24 7.33 0.26
CA LEU A 118 -28.58 5.91 0.18
C LEU A 118 -27.42 5.03 0.68
N LEU A 119 -26.21 5.24 0.18
CA LEU A 119 -25.04 4.46 0.59
C LEU A 119 -24.74 4.59 2.09
N ILE A 120 -24.86 5.80 2.64
CA ILE A 120 -24.67 6.08 4.07
C ILE A 120 -25.74 5.36 4.91
N SER A 121 -27.02 5.48 4.55
CA SER A 121 -28.10 4.82 5.27
C SER A 121 -27.98 3.29 5.28
N HIS A 122 -27.55 2.70 4.15
CA HIS A 122 -27.35 1.25 4.04
C HIS A 122 -26.12 0.78 4.84
N PHE A 123 -25.09 1.63 4.97
CA PHE A 123 -23.94 1.39 5.84
C PHE A 123 -24.34 1.47 7.32
N ASP A 124 -25.22 2.39 7.71
CA ASP A 124 -25.74 2.50 9.08
C ASP A 124 -26.71 1.35 9.46
N ILE A 125 -27.48 0.81 8.50
CA ILE A 125 -28.42 -0.30 8.71
C ILE A 125 -27.70 -1.66 8.82
N MET A 126 -26.62 -1.89 8.07
CA MET A 126 -25.93 -3.20 8.05
C MET A 126 -24.55 -3.23 8.70
N GLY A 127 -23.95 -2.07 9.00
CA GLY A 127 -22.63 -1.94 9.60
C GLY A 127 -22.67 -1.33 11.00
N ALA A 128 -22.99 -2.14 12.00
CA ALA A 128 -22.46 -2.01 13.38
C ALA A 128 -22.71 -0.73 14.21
N ARG A 129 -23.40 0.32 13.74
CA ARG A 129 -23.79 1.50 14.57
C ARG A 129 -25.23 1.43 15.12
N GLY A 130 -26.10 0.66 14.48
CA GLY A 130 -27.53 0.63 14.77
C GLY A 130 -27.93 0.10 16.16
N THR A 131 -27.14 -0.75 16.83
CA THR A 131 -27.59 -1.35 18.10
C THR A 131 -27.38 -0.45 19.32
N VAL A 132 -26.30 0.33 19.34
CA VAL A 132 -25.95 1.20 20.47
C VAL A 132 -26.58 2.58 20.34
N ALA A 133 -26.60 3.14 19.13
CA ALA A 133 -27.23 4.43 18.87
C ALA A 133 -28.77 4.35 18.88
N ALA A 134 -29.39 3.26 18.39
CA ALA A 134 -30.84 3.11 18.46
C ALA A 134 -31.35 2.86 19.88
N LEU A 135 -30.55 2.27 20.77
CA LEU A 135 -30.91 2.13 22.19
C LEU A 135 -30.88 3.51 22.89
N ALA A 136 -29.87 4.32 22.58
CA ALA A 136 -29.74 5.69 23.09
C ALA A 136 -30.82 6.63 22.53
N GLU A 137 -31.16 6.50 21.23
CA GLU A 137 -32.22 7.29 20.59
C GLU A 137 -33.60 6.86 21.10
N LYS A 138 -33.83 5.56 21.36
CA LYS A 138 -35.09 5.07 21.94
C LYS A 138 -35.30 5.59 23.37
N GLN A 139 -34.24 5.65 24.19
CA GLN A 139 -34.28 6.30 25.51
C GLN A 139 -34.51 7.82 25.41
N ARG A 140 -33.97 8.47 24.37
CA ARG A 140 -34.13 9.91 24.13
C ARG A 140 -35.54 10.26 23.63
N VAL A 141 -36.15 9.41 22.80
CA VAL A 141 -37.52 9.58 22.30
C VAL A 141 -38.58 9.32 23.39
N GLU A 142 -38.35 8.36 24.28
CA GLU A 142 -39.23 8.15 25.46
C GLU A 142 -39.22 9.36 26.41
N ALA A 143 -38.10 10.08 26.55
CA ALA A 143 -38.00 11.33 27.31
C ALA A 143 -38.66 12.53 26.60
N MET A 144 -38.75 12.52 25.27
CA MET A 144 -39.40 13.58 24.49
C MET A 144 -40.93 13.44 24.45
N LEU A 145 -41.45 12.22 24.61
CA LEU A 145 -42.89 11.92 24.64
C LEU A 145 -43.61 12.40 25.91
N THR A 146 -42.88 12.86 26.94
CA THR A 146 -43.45 13.42 28.18
C THR A 146 -43.44 14.95 28.28
N GLY A 147 -43.06 15.68 27.22
CA GLY A 147 -42.89 17.14 27.31
C GLY A 147 -43.24 17.93 26.06
N LYS A 148 -44.48 18.44 26.03
CA LYS A 148 -44.98 19.64 25.31
C LYS A 148 -44.81 19.71 23.78
N GLN A 149 -45.94 19.52 23.09
CA GLN A 149 -46.21 20.03 21.74
C GLN A 149 -45.96 21.54 21.63
N LEU A 150 -45.18 21.98 20.65
CA LEU A 150 -45.12 23.36 20.21
C LEU A 150 -45.79 23.50 18.84
N LYS A 151 -46.93 24.21 18.84
CA LYS A 151 -47.62 24.72 17.66
C LYS A 151 -46.71 25.75 16.96
N LEU A 152 -46.59 25.65 15.64
CA LEU A 152 -45.96 26.67 14.80
C LEU A 152 -46.90 27.88 14.66
N ASP A 153 -46.50 29.01 15.24
CA ASP A 153 -47.21 30.30 15.17
C ASP A 153 -46.98 31.00 13.82
N ILE A 154 -48.08 31.17 13.07
CA ILE A 154 -48.16 31.86 11.77
C ILE A 154 -48.22 33.39 12.00
N SER A 155 -47.21 33.94 12.66
CA SER A 155 -47.07 35.39 12.89
C SER A 155 -45.63 35.90 12.75
N ARG A 156 -44.67 35.03 12.36
CA ARG A 156 -43.25 35.35 12.23
C ARG A 156 -42.75 35.41 10.78
N LEU A 157 -43.59 35.80 9.83
CA LEU A 157 -43.11 36.14 8.49
C LEU A 157 -42.39 37.49 8.58
N LYS A 158 -41.05 37.43 8.61
CA LYS A 158 -40.18 38.61 8.61
C LYS A 158 -40.01 39.11 7.18
N ASP A 159 -39.99 40.43 7.05
CA ASP A 159 -39.77 41.13 5.78
C ASP A 159 -38.44 40.72 5.12
N ASP A 160 -38.38 40.76 3.79
CA ASP A 160 -37.28 40.18 2.99
C ASP A 160 -35.91 40.79 3.35
N GLU A 161 -35.90 42.07 3.74
CA GLU A 161 -34.69 42.78 4.18
C GLU A 161 -34.20 42.30 5.56
N GLU A 162 -35.11 41.99 6.48
CA GLU A 162 -34.78 41.45 7.80
C GLU A 162 -34.29 40.00 7.69
N SER A 163 -34.90 39.22 6.80
CA SER A 163 -34.50 37.85 6.48
C SER A 163 -33.09 37.80 5.87
N SER A 164 -32.78 38.70 4.92
CA SER A 164 -31.45 38.81 4.31
C SER A 164 -30.37 39.21 5.34
N ARG A 165 -30.70 40.10 6.28
CA ARG A 165 -29.78 40.48 7.37
C ARG A 165 -29.47 39.32 8.31
N ILE A 166 -30.48 38.50 8.65
CA ILE A 166 -30.32 37.32 9.51
C ILE A 166 -29.46 36.27 8.80
N VAL A 167 -29.72 36.01 7.53
CA VAL A 167 -28.92 35.08 6.72
C VAL A 167 -27.47 35.56 6.67
N ARG A 168 -27.22 36.83 6.38
CA ARG A 168 -25.86 37.40 6.35
C ARG A 168 -25.11 37.25 7.68
N LEU A 169 -25.80 37.44 8.81
CA LEU A 169 -25.22 37.24 10.14
C LEU A 169 -24.90 35.76 10.41
N GLN A 170 -25.75 34.83 9.97
CA GLN A 170 -25.47 33.39 10.06
C GLN A 170 -24.27 32.98 9.21
N TRP A 171 -24.12 33.54 8.00
CA TRP A 171 -22.94 33.29 7.15
C TRP A 171 -21.66 33.83 7.77
N LEU A 172 -21.70 34.98 8.44
CA LEU A 172 -20.54 35.55 9.13
C LEU A 172 -20.14 34.70 10.36
N ASP A 173 -21.10 34.17 11.12
CA ASP A 173 -20.84 33.27 12.25
C ASP A 173 -20.23 31.94 11.77
N GLU A 174 -20.70 31.41 10.65
CA GLU A 174 -20.15 30.18 10.06
C GLU A 174 -18.74 30.40 9.48
N LEU A 175 -18.48 31.57 8.88
CA LEU A 175 -17.14 31.95 8.44
C LEU A 175 -16.18 32.07 9.61
N ASP A 176 -16.61 32.68 10.72
CA ASP A 176 -15.78 32.82 11.93
C ASP A 176 -15.49 31.44 12.57
N ARG A 177 -16.46 30.52 12.56
CA ARG A 177 -16.24 29.11 12.93
C ARG A 177 -15.20 28.43 12.04
N ILE A 178 -15.29 28.60 10.73
CA ILE A 178 -14.34 28.01 9.79
C ILE A 178 -12.93 28.59 10.02
N ASP A 179 -12.82 29.90 10.25
CA ASP A 179 -11.55 30.56 10.53
C ASP A 179 -10.97 30.14 11.89
N GLN A 180 -11.82 29.90 12.89
CA GLN A 180 -11.38 29.37 14.17
C GLN A 180 -10.85 27.94 14.04
N VAL A 181 -11.52 27.07 13.28
CA VAL A 181 -11.02 25.71 12.97
C VAL A 181 -9.71 25.77 12.18
N ARG A 182 -9.54 26.74 11.27
CA ARG A 182 -8.27 26.95 10.56
C ARG A 182 -7.16 27.38 11.51
N LYS A 183 -7.42 28.35 12.39
CA LYS A 183 -6.46 28.81 13.42
C LYS A 183 -6.09 27.69 14.37
N ASP A 184 -7.04 26.86 14.78
CA ASP A 184 -6.77 25.70 15.65
C ASP A 184 -5.87 24.68 14.94
N ARG A 185 -6.15 24.38 13.66
CA ARG A 185 -5.29 23.49 12.85
C ARG A 185 -3.91 24.09 12.57
N GLU A 186 -3.81 25.40 12.39
CA GLU A 186 -2.52 26.10 12.22
C GLU A 186 -1.74 26.18 13.54
N ALA A 187 -2.41 26.36 14.68
CA ALA A 187 -1.81 26.30 16.00
C ALA A 187 -1.34 24.86 16.35
N GLU A 188 -2.10 23.83 15.97
CA GLU A 188 -1.67 22.43 16.07
C GLU A 188 -0.40 22.16 15.26
N ARG A 189 -0.27 22.80 14.08
CA ARG A 189 0.90 22.75 13.20
C ARG A 189 2.07 23.60 13.70
N GLN A 190 1.81 24.74 14.35
CA GLN A 190 2.83 25.64 14.90
C GLN A 190 3.36 25.22 16.26
N ALA A 191 2.65 24.38 17.01
CA ALA A 191 3.13 23.79 18.26
C ALA A 191 4.18 22.68 18.01
N LEU A 192 5.27 23.03 17.35
CA LEU A 192 6.49 22.22 17.29
C LEU A 192 7.08 22.12 18.70
N GLY A 193 6.74 21.02 19.38
CA GLY A 193 7.29 20.63 20.68
C GLY A 193 6.26 20.70 21.81
N ARG A 194 5.69 19.54 22.18
CA ARG A 194 5.10 19.37 23.51
C ARG A 194 6.23 18.95 24.44
N VAL A 195 6.42 19.66 25.55
CA VAL A 195 7.31 19.22 26.64
C VAL A 195 6.70 17.93 27.19
N LEU A 196 7.40 16.80 27.04
CA LEU A 196 7.01 15.52 27.64
C LEU A 196 7.11 15.69 29.16
N GLU A 197 6.00 15.56 29.87
CA GLU A 197 5.99 15.65 31.34
C GLU A 197 6.38 14.29 31.93
N ASP A 198 7.39 14.26 32.81
CA ASP A 198 7.87 13.03 33.48
C ASP A 198 6.81 12.35 34.37
N SER A 199 5.65 12.98 34.57
CA SER A 199 4.55 12.46 35.39
C SER A 199 3.67 11.41 34.69
N ASN A 200 3.73 11.28 33.37
CA ASN A 200 2.90 10.35 32.60
C ASN A 200 3.73 9.17 32.06
N ASP A 201 3.31 7.94 32.35
CA ASP A 201 4.03 6.72 31.94
C ASP A 201 4.20 6.60 30.42
N ALA A 202 3.22 7.09 29.64
CA ALA A 202 3.31 7.12 28.19
C ALA A 202 4.41 8.09 27.69
N ASP A 203 4.48 9.28 28.29
CA ASP A 203 5.47 10.31 27.93
C ASP A 203 6.88 9.90 28.37
N ARG A 204 7.00 9.21 29.51
CA ARG A 204 8.25 8.60 29.97
C ARG A 204 8.73 7.51 29.01
N ALA A 205 7.84 6.65 28.52
CA ALA A 205 8.19 5.62 27.55
C ALA A 205 8.71 6.23 26.24
N LEU A 206 8.01 7.23 25.70
CA LEU A 206 8.45 7.95 24.48
C LEU A 206 9.80 8.66 24.68
N THR A 207 10.01 9.27 25.85
CA THR A 207 11.31 9.88 26.22
C THR A 207 12.43 8.84 26.22
N GLN A 208 12.19 7.66 26.79
CA GLN A 208 13.19 6.60 26.76
C GLN A 208 13.45 6.08 25.34
N LEU A 209 12.44 6.01 24.47
CA LEU A 209 12.63 5.66 23.05
C LEU A 209 13.59 6.65 22.39
N SER A 210 13.35 7.95 22.59
CA SER A 210 14.18 9.04 22.06
C SER A 210 15.61 8.99 22.59
N ALA A 211 15.81 8.53 23.83
CA ALA A 211 17.14 8.41 24.43
C ALA A 211 17.88 7.13 24.01
N SER A 212 17.14 6.08 23.63
CA SER A 212 17.69 4.78 23.20
C SER A 212 17.97 4.70 21.70
N ALA A 213 17.20 5.43 20.90
CA ALA A 213 17.49 5.64 19.50
C ALA A 213 18.72 6.55 19.43
N GLY A 214 19.80 6.11 18.77
CA GLY A 214 20.99 6.95 18.59
C GLY A 214 20.58 8.38 18.22
N ASN A 215 21.12 9.38 18.94
CA ASN A 215 20.79 10.80 18.89
C ASN A 215 20.87 11.42 17.48
N VAL A 216 19.98 11.04 16.58
CA VAL A 216 19.85 11.67 15.28
C VAL A 216 18.60 12.56 15.35
N HIS A 217 18.80 13.77 15.87
CA HIS A 217 17.89 14.87 15.56
C HIS A 217 18.09 15.22 14.08
N LEU A 218 17.49 14.41 13.20
CA LEU A 218 17.40 14.69 11.78
C LEU A 218 16.53 15.93 11.61
N ARG A 219 17.04 16.99 10.98
CA ARG A 219 16.13 18.03 10.48
C ARG A 219 15.53 17.53 9.19
N TRP A 220 14.20 17.45 9.12
CA TRP A 220 13.54 16.90 7.95
C TRP A 220 12.29 17.66 7.57
N GLN A 221 11.94 17.56 6.29
CA GLN A 221 10.70 18.09 5.76
C GLN A 221 9.89 16.97 5.11
N GLN A 222 8.65 16.80 5.57
CA GLN A 222 7.72 15.86 4.98
C GLN A 222 7.37 16.27 3.54
N GLY A 223 7.44 15.30 2.64
CA GLY A 223 7.03 15.41 1.24
C GLY A 223 5.74 14.65 0.97
N GLN A 224 5.65 14.06 -0.23
CA GLN A 224 4.43 13.41 -0.71
C GLN A 224 4.16 12.07 -0.02
N PHE A 225 2.88 11.73 0.10
CA PHE A 225 2.45 10.41 0.54
C PHE A 225 2.82 9.36 -0.53
N VAL A 226 3.45 8.26 -0.09
CA VAL A 226 3.87 7.15 -0.96
C VAL A 226 2.88 6.00 -0.90
N GLY A 227 2.49 5.61 0.31
CA GLY A 227 1.64 4.44 0.51
C GLY A 227 1.27 4.26 1.98
N GLY A 228 0.18 3.56 2.24
CA GLY A 228 -0.33 3.34 3.59
C GLY A 228 -0.85 1.92 3.73
N GLY A 229 -0.47 1.26 4.82
CA GLY A 229 -0.82 -0.13 5.08
C GLY A 229 -1.31 -0.35 6.50
N THR A 230 -1.35 -1.61 6.92
CA THR A 230 -1.68 -1.98 8.30
C THR A 230 -0.71 -1.41 9.34
N PHE A 231 0.50 -1.05 8.90
CA PHE A 231 1.65 -0.66 9.72
C PHE A 231 1.85 0.85 9.85
N GLY A 232 1.01 1.68 9.22
CA GLY A 232 1.16 3.13 9.20
C GLY A 232 1.19 3.72 7.80
N SER A 233 1.53 5.00 7.72
CA SER A 233 1.59 5.79 6.48
C SER A 233 3.03 6.13 6.15
N VAL A 234 3.45 5.91 4.91
CA VAL A 234 4.80 6.21 4.42
C VAL A 234 4.77 7.46 3.55
N TYR A 235 5.69 8.38 3.83
CA TYR A 235 5.88 9.62 3.10
C TYR A 235 7.30 9.69 2.57
N VAL A 236 7.49 10.30 1.40
CA VAL A 236 8.80 10.84 1.01
C VAL A 236 9.11 11.99 1.95
N ALA A 237 10.36 12.18 2.31
CA ALA A 237 10.84 13.34 3.03
C ALA A 237 12.22 13.76 2.52
N ILE A 238 12.61 14.99 2.82
CA ILE A 238 13.95 15.50 2.56
C ILE A 238 14.65 15.64 3.90
N ASN A 239 15.83 15.05 4.04
CA ASN A 239 16.76 15.37 5.11
C ASN A 239 17.33 16.77 4.82
N LEU A 240 17.07 17.74 5.69
CA LEU A 240 17.49 19.15 5.53
C LEU A 240 18.98 19.35 5.83
N ASP A 241 19.63 18.41 6.50
CA ASP A 241 21.06 18.44 6.79
C ASP A 241 21.89 17.92 5.60
N SER A 242 21.45 16.84 4.96
CA SER A 242 22.13 16.26 3.80
C SER A 242 21.54 16.65 2.44
N THR A 243 20.35 17.24 2.42
CA THR A 243 19.52 17.50 1.23
C THR A 243 19.12 16.26 0.42
N GLN A 244 19.28 15.07 1.00
CA GLN A 244 18.92 13.80 0.35
C GLN A 244 17.47 13.40 0.64
N LEU A 245 16.87 12.68 -0.30
CA LEU A 245 15.55 12.07 -0.12
C LEU A 245 15.62 10.87 0.83
N MET A 246 14.58 10.71 1.63
CA MET A 246 14.39 9.58 2.54
C MET A 246 12.90 9.22 2.62
N ALA A 247 12.61 8.02 3.12
CA ALA A 247 11.25 7.61 3.45
C ALA A 247 11.01 7.77 4.95
N VAL A 248 9.81 8.23 5.30
CA VAL A 248 9.35 8.39 6.68
C VAL A 248 8.10 7.56 6.88
N LYS A 249 8.19 6.54 7.72
CA LYS A 249 7.04 5.74 8.14
C LYS A 249 6.46 6.33 9.42
N GLU A 250 5.26 6.87 9.32
CA GLU A 250 4.44 7.36 10.43
C GLU A 250 3.60 6.22 11.00
N ILE A 251 3.84 5.87 12.26
CA ILE A 251 3.04 4.94 13.06
C ILE A 251 2.26 5.75 14.10
N ARG A 252 0.94 5.58 14.14
CA ARG A 252 0.07 6.24 15.13
C ARG A 252 -0.20 5.33 16.32
N LEU A 253 0.05 5.84 17.51
CA LEU A 253 -0.16 5.17 18.79
C LEU A 253 -1.53 5.57 19.34
N GLN A 254 -2.55 4.76 19.05
CA GLN A 254 -3.94 5.10 19.35
C GLN A 254 -4.34 4.89 20.83
N ASP A 255 -3.71 3.93 21.53
CA ASP A 255 -4.03 3.60 22.92
C ASP A 255 -2.86 3.98 23.86
N PRO A 256 -3.02 5.04 24.69
CA PRO A 256 -2.01 5.47 25.66
C PRO A 256 -1.52 4.38 26.61
N LYS A 257 -2.38 3.39 26.95
CA LYS A 257 -2.02 2.31 27.87
C LYS A 257 -1.07 1.29 27.25
N MET A 258 -1.13 1.14 25.93
CA MET A 258 -0.29 0.23 25.17
C MET A 258 1.04 0.88 24.74
N ILE A 259 1.13 2.22 24.82
CA ILE A 259 2.34 2.97 24.42
C ILE A 259 3.61 2.39 25.04
N PRO A 260 3.74 2.15 26.36
CA PRO A 260 4.98 1.64 26.93
C PRO A 260 5.42 0.28 26.36
N GLN A 261 4.46 -0.61 26.08
CA GLN A 261 4.73 -1.93 25.50
C GLN A 261 5.15 -1.83 24.04
N ILE A 262 4.40 -1.04 23.25
CA ILE A 262 4.68 -0.81 21.84
C ILE A 262 6.05 -0.15 21.69
N VAL A 263 6.34 0.86 22.50
CA VAL A 263 7.61 1.58 22.53
C VAL A 263 8.78 0.64 22.88
N SER A 264 8.65 -0.22 23.89
CA SER A 264 9.72 -1.19 24.22
C SER A 264 10.02 -2.12 23.05
N GLN A 265 8.99 -2.59 22.35
CA GLN A 265 9.15 -3.46 21.18
C GLN A 265 9.80 -2.73 20.00
N ILE A 266 9.36 -1.49 19.75
CA ILE A 266 9.98 -0.61 18.74
C ILE A 266 11.48 -0.47 19.02
N ARG A 267 11.86 -0.25 20.29
CA ARG A 267 13.27 -0.11 20.67
C ARG A 267 14.07 -1.38 20.39
N ASP A 268 13.58 -2.54 20.87
CA ASP A 268 14.29 -3.82 20.72
C ASP A 268 14.49 -4.14 19.24
N GLU A 269 13.48 -3.90 18.44
CA GLU A 269 13.56 -4.01 16.99
C GLU A 269 14.56 -3.02 16.38
N MET A 270 14.44 -1.74 16.71
CA MET A 270 15.28 -0.71 16.11
C MET A 270 16.76 -0.93 16.44
N SER A 271 17.06 -1.51 17.60
CA SER A 271 18.43 -1.89 17.99
C SER A 271 19.06 -2.90 17.03
N VAL A 272 18.24 -3.79 16.45
CA VAL A 272 18.67 -4.73 15.40
C VAL A 272 18.70 -4.01 14.05
N LEU A 273 17.67 -3.25 13.70
CA LEU A 273 17.56 -2.60 12.38
C LEU A 273 18.67 -1.58 12.11
N GLN A 274 19.13 -0.85 13.13
CA GLN A 274 20.17 0.16 12.99
C GLN A 274 21.56 -0.41 12.70
N VAL A 275 21.81 -1.67 13.09
CA VAL A 275 23.11 -2.32 12.84
C VAL A 275 23.15 -3.05 11.50
N LEU A 276 22.03 -3.17 10.80
CA LEU A 276 21.97 -3.82 9.50
C LEU A 276 22.46 -2.89 8.40
N ASN A 277 23.48 -3.31 7.65
CA ASN A 277 24.01 -2.58 6.52
C ASN A 277 24.35 -3.55 5.38
N HIS A 278 23.48 -3.60 4.37
CA HIS A 278 23.64 -4.46 3.21
C HIS A 278 22.96 -3.83 1.99
N PRO A 279 23.53 -3.91 0.77
CA PRO A 279 22.93 -3.30 -0.43
C PRO A 279 21.48 -3.73 -0.68
N ASN A 280 21.14 -4.98 -0.37
CA ASN A 280 19.79 -5.55 -0.58
C ASN A 280 18.87 -5.51 0.65
N VAL A 281 19.22 -4.72 1.68
CA VAL A 281 18.36 -4.46 2.84
C VAL A 281 18.22 -2.96 2.97
N VAL A 282 17.00 -2.46 3.20
CA VAL A 282 16.77 -1.02 3.35
C VAL A 282 17.56 -0.48 4.55
N GLN A 283 18.25 0.64 4.36
CA GLN A 283 18.98 1.28 5.46
C GLN A 283 18.03 2.06 6.37
N TYR A 284 18.15 1.84 7.68
CA TYR A 284 17.42 2.59 8.70
C TYR A 284 18.29 3.72 9.25
N PHE A 285 17.81 4.96 9.16
CA PHE A 285 18.56 6.13 9.60
C PHE A 285 18.30 6.49 11.06
N GLY A 286 17.09 6.22 11.55
CA GLY A 286 16.72 6.61 12.90
C GLY A 286 15.23 6.51 13.17
N ILE A 287 14.86 6.91 14.38
CA ILE A 287 13.48 6.94 14.83
C ILE A 287 13.24 8.16 15.69
N GLU A 288 12.11 8.83 15.49
CA GLU A 288 11.71 10.00 16.25
C GLU A 288 10.28 9.79 16.79
N PRO A 289 10.13 9.65 18.12
CA PRO A 289 8.83 9.73 18.75
C PRO A 289 8.33 11.18 18.77
N HIS A 290 7.09 11.42 18.37
CA HIS A 290 6.46 12.73 18.40
C HIS A 290 4.99 12.63 18.84
N ARG A 291 4.70 13.07 20.07
CA ARG A 291 3.35 13.00 20.66
C ARG A 291 2.76 11.57 20.61
N ASP A 292 1.66 11.38 19.91
CA ASP A 292 0.96 10.10 19.68
C ASP A 292 1.49 9.36 18.44
N LYS A 293 2.67 9.72 17.94
CA LYS A 293 3.24 9.17 16.71
C LYS A 293 4.68 8.75 16.89
N VAL A 294 5.09 7.83 16.03
CA VAL A 294 6.48 7.41 15.87
C VAL A 294 6.83 7.49 14.40
N TYR A 295 7.91 8.21 14.10
CA TYR A 295 8.48 8.36 12.77
C TYR A 295 9.72 7.49 12.64
N ILE A 296 9.72 6.57 11.66
CA ILE A 296 10.90 5.77 11.33
C ILE A 296 11.50 6.32 10.03
N PHE A 297 12.75 6.75 10.08
CA PHE A 297 13.50 7.27 8.94
C PHE A 297 14.27 6.14 8.28
N MET A 298 14.10 5.99 6.97
CA MET A 298 14.74 4.94 6.19
C MET A 298 15.10 5.43 4.80
N GLU A 299 15.96 4.67 4.11
CA GLU A 299 16.33 4.90 2.73
C GLU A 299 15.08 4.96 1.82
N TYR A 300 15.08 5.91 0.88
CA TYR A 300 14.01 6.03 -0.12
C TYR A 300 14.33 5.23 -1.38
N CYS A 301 13.56 4.17 -1.62
CA CYS A 301 13.64 3.36 -2.83
C CYS A 301 12.71 3.94 -3.91
N SER A 302 13.24 4.74 -4.82
CA SER A 302 12.45 5.47 -5.83
C SER A 302 11.91 4.61 -6.98
N GLY A 303 12.42 3.38 -7.16
CA GLY A 303 12.00 2.46 -8.22
C GLY A 303 10.66 1.74 -7.95
N GLY A 304 10.03 2.02 -6.80
CA GLY A 304 8.75 1.40 -6.43
C GLY A 304 8.91 -0.03 -5.92
N SER A 305 7.80 -0.75 -5.81
CA SER A 305 7.79 -2.14 -5.36
C SER A 305 7.89 -3.12 -6.53
N LEU A 306 8.40 -4.32 -6.26
CA LEU A 306 8.38 -5.43 -7.22
C LEU A 306 6.94 -5.79 -7.61
N ALA A 307 5.97 -5.64 -6.70
CA ALA A 307 4.55 -5.80 -7.04
C ALA A 307 4.12 -4.86 -8.17
N SER A 308 4.47 -3.56 -8.07
CA SER A 308 4.17 -2.57 -9.11
C SER A 308 4.88 -2.87 -10.44
N LEU A 309 6.07 -3.49 -10.40
CA LEU A 309 6.74 -3.97 -11.61
C LEU A 309 5.94 -5.11 -12.25
N LEU A 310 5.47 -6.08 -11.45
CA LEU A 310 4.74 -7.25 -11.93
C LEU A 310 3.30 -6.96 -12.37
N GLU A 311 2.73 -5.81 -12.01
CA GLU A 311 1.47 -5.31 -12.58
C GLU A 311 1.55 -5.09 -14.10
N HIS A 312 2.76 -4.88 -14.64
CA HIS A 312 2.99 -4.71 -16.07
C HIS A 312 3.17 -6.05 -16.81
N GLY A 313 3.16 -7.17 -16.09
CA GLY A 313 3.34 -8.52 -16.62
C GLY A 313 4.55 -9.24 -16.02
N ARG A 314 4.79 -10.45 -16.53
CA ARG A 314 5.94 -11.28 -16.13
C ARG A 314 7.26 -10.67 -16.59
N ILE A 315 8.35 -11.05 -15.91
CA ILE A 315 9.71 -10.80 -16.41
C ILE A 315 10.02 -11.89 -17.45
N GLU A 316 10.20 -11.49 -18.71
CA GLU A 316 10.41 -12.46 -19.80
C GLU A 316 11.85 -12.98 -19.87
N ASP A 317 12.82 -12.14 -19.51
CA ASP A 317 14.23 -12.50 -19.51
C ASP A 317 14.60 -13.19 -18.19
N GLU A 318 14.87 -14.49 -18.26
CA GLU A 318 15.31 -15.30 -17.12
C GLU A 318 16.59 -14.74 -16.47
N THR A 319 17.47 -14.10 -17.24
CA THR A 319 18.69 -13.46 -16.74
C THR A 319 18.36 -12.38 -15.72
N VAL A 320 17.32 -11.57 -15.98
CA VAL A 320 16.86 -10.54 -15.05
C VAL A 320 16.30 -11.17 -13.77
N ILE A 321 15.52 -12.26 -13.92
CA ILE A 321 15.02 -13.05 -12.76
C ILE A 321 16.19 -13.59 -11.94
N GLN A 322 17.25 -14.10 -12.58
CA GLN A 322 18.45 -14.60 -11.91
C GLN A 322 19.18 -13.50 -11.14
N VAL A 323 19.37 -12.32 -11.75
CA VAL A 323 20.01 -11.16 -11.10
C VAL A 323 19.21 -10.71 -9.87
N TYR A 324 17.89 -10.60 -10.00
CA TYR A 324 17.01 -10.24 -8.88
C TYR A 324 17.02 -11.32 -7.80
N THR A 325 17.00 -12.59 -8.18
CA THR A 325 17.04 -13.70 -7.22
C THR A 325 18.38 -13.77 -6.49
N LEU A 326 19.49 -13.51 -7.18
CA LEU A 326 20.82 -13.41 -6.57
C LEU A 326 20.84 -12.32 -5.49
N GLN A 327 20.38 -11.11 -5.82
CA GLN A 327 20.29 -9.99 -4.88
C GLN A 327 19.40 -10.30 -3.66
N LEU A 328 18.24 -10.93 -3.91
CA LEU A 328 17.34 -11.37 -2.84
C LEU A 328 18.00 -12.43 -1.95
N LEU A 329 18.74 -13.38 -2.51
CA LEU A 329 19.46 -14.39 -1.73
C LEU A 329 20.62 -13.81 -0.92
N GLU A 330 21.36 -12.83 -1.46
CA GLU A 330 22.43 -12.14 -0.75
C GLU A 330 21.88 -11.36 0.44
N GLY A 331 20.82 -10.57 0.24
CA GLY A 331 20.13 -9.88 1.32
C GLY A 331 19.56 -10.83 2.37
N LEU A 332 18.96 -11.94 1.94
CA LEU A 332 18.37 -12.90 2.86
C LEU A 332 19.42 -13.71 3.62
N GLY A 333 20.51 -14.08 2.97
CA GLY A 333 21.67 -14.71 3.61
C GLY A 333 22.26 -13.82 4.70
N TYR A 334 22.46 -12.53 4.40
CA TYR A 334 22.91 -11.54 5.38
C TYR A 334 21.97 -11.44 6.60
N LEU A 335 20.66 -11.36 6.38
CA LEU A 335 19.68 -11.33 7.48
C LEU A 335 19.73 -12.60 8.32
N HIS A 336 19.78 -13.77 7.69
CA HIS A 336 19.79 -15.06 8.37
C HIS A 336 21.08 -15.27 9.18
N GLU A 337 22.24 -14.83 8.67
CA GLU A 337 23.52 -14.83 9.40
C GLU A 337 23.46 -13.92 10.64
N ALA A 338 22.75 -12.80 10.56
CA ALA A 338 22.48 -11.91 11.70
C ALA A 338 21.37 -12.43 12.64
N ASN A 339 20.90 -13.67 12.48
CA ASN A 339 19.77 -14.27 13.20
C ASN A 339 18.43 -13.52 13.04
N VAL A 340 18.25 -12.79 11.94
CA VAL A 340 17.03 -12.05 11.61
C VAL A 340 16.23 -12.82 10.56
N VAL A 341 14.96 -13.07 10.82
CA VAL A 341 14.03 -13.72 9.88
C VAL A 341 12.99 -12.71 9.41
N HIS A 342 12.73 -12.64 8.10
CA HIS A 342 11.88 -11.62 7.52
C HIS A 342 10.38 -11.85 7.79
N ARG A 343 9.88 -13.08 7.63
CA ARG A 343 8.50 -13.52 7.94
C ARG A 343 7.35 -12.86 7.14
N ASP A 344 7.65 -12.02 6.16
CA ASP A 344 6.65 -11.34 5.32
C ASP A 344 7.20 -11.04 3.92
N ILE A 345 8.01 -11.95 3.36
CA ILE A 345 8.53 -11.80 2.00
C ILE A 345 7.37 -11.93 1.01
N LYS A 346 7.20 -10.89 0.20
CA LYS A 346 6.20 -10.76 -0.86
C LYS A 346 6.60 -9.60 -1.77
N PRO A 347 6.08 -9.51 -3.02
CA PRO A 347 6.49 -8.47 -3.96
C PRO A 347 6.26 -7.03 -3.46
N GLU A 348 5.28 -6.80 -2.58
CA GLU A 348 5.02 -5.48 -1.99
C GLU A 348 6.10 -5.02 -1.00
N ASN A 349 6.82 -5.96 -0.37
CA ASN A 349 7.88 -5.70 0.61
C ASN A 349 9.29 -5.80 0.00
N ILE A 350 9.38 -5.82 -1.33
CA ILE A 350 10.62 -5.84 -2.09
C ILE A 350 10.61 -4.59 -2.95
N LEU A 351 11.48 -3.63 -2.66
CA LEU A 351 11.55 -2.36 -3.37
C LEU A 351 12.76 -2.30 -4.30
N LEU A 352 12.70 -1.43 -5.30
CA LEU A 352 13.82 -1.11 -6.18
C LEU A 352 14.32 0.30 -5.89
N ASP A 353 15.63 0.49 -5.81
CA ASP A 353 16.23 1.82 -5.73
C ASP A 353 16.33 2.50 -7.12
N HIS A 354 16.93 3.69 -7.15
CA HIS A 354 17.12 4.46 -8.38
C HIS A 354 18.03 3.78 -9.42
N SER A 355 18.85 2.81 -9.00
CA SER A 355 19.75 2.03 -9.84
C SER A 355 19.16 0.67 -10.24
N GLY A 356 17.93 0.36 -9.79
CA GLY A 356 17.28 -0.93 -10.03
C GLY A 356 17.77 -2.05 -9.10
N ILE A 357 18.46 -1.71 -8.01
CA ILE A 357 18.87 -2.68 -6.98
C ILE A 357 17.70 -2.99 -6.07
N ILE A 358 17.49 -4.28 -5.83
CA ILE A 358 16.41 -4.78 -4.98
C ILE A 358 16.79 -4.66 -3.51
N LYS A 359 15.85 -4.20 -2.69
CA LYS A 359 15.97 -4.06 -1.23
C LYS A 359 14.76 -4.64 -0.50
N PHE A 360 15.02 -5.46 0.52
CA PHE A 360 13.98 -5.86 1.48
C PHE A 360 13.57 -4.70 2.38
N VAL A 361 12.27 -4.55 2.60
CA VAL A 361 11.66 -3.61 3.56
C VAL A 361 10.70 -4.34 4.51
N ASP A 362 10.32 -3.69 5.61
CA ASP A 362 9.22 -4.12 6.47
C ASP A 362 9.33 -5.57 6.99
N PHE A 363 10.56 -6.02 7.29
CA PHE A 363 10.79 -7.34 7.88
C PHE A 363 10.36 -7.42 9.34
N GLY A 364 10.02 -8.64 9.76
CA GLY A 364 9.04 -9.02 10.78
C GLY A 364 9.24 -8.51 12.21
N ALA A 365 10.26 -7.69 12.44
CA ALA A 365 10.33 -6.88 13.62
C ALA A 365 9.14 -5.88 13.64
N ALA A 366 8.86 -5.18 12.52
CA ALA A 366 7.92 -4.04 12.52
C ALA A 366 6.45 -4.44 12.72
N LYS A 367 6.21 -5.74 12.54
CA LYS A 367 4.91 -6.39 12.66
C LYS A 367 4.51 -6.62 14.13
N VAL A 368 5.48 -6.66 15.06
CA VAL A 368 5.21 -6.74 16.51
C VAL A 368 4.60 -5.43 17.00
N ILE A 369 5.11 -4.29 16.49
CA ILE A 369 4.67 -2.92 16.78
C ILE A 369 3.20 -2.69 16.39
N ALA A 370 2.81 -3.05 15.16
CA ALA A 370 1.46 -2.74 14.65
C ALA A 370 0.37 -3.70 15.14
N LYS A 371 0.72 -4.92 15.57
CA LYS A 371 -0.22 -5.90 16.12
C LYS A 371 -0.90 -5.44 17.42
N GLN A 372 -0.26 -4.53 18.16
CA GLN A 372 -0.74 -4.08 19.46
C GLN A 372 -1.35 -2.67 19.40
N GLY A 373 -1.09 -1.92 18.32
CA GLY A 373 -1.76 -0.65 18.03
C GLY A 373 -3.14 -0.79 17.37
N LYS A 374 -3.49 -1.98 16.87
CA LYS A 374 -4.84 -2.34 16.42
C LYS A 374 -5.49 -3.27 17.44
N THR A 375 -6.41 -2.70 18.21
CA THR A 375 -7.41 -3.36 19.08
C THR A 375 -7.46 -4.89 19.01
N VAL A 376 -7.14 -5.49 20.16
CA VAL A 376 -7.83 -6.67 20.70
C VAL A 376 -9.33 -6.48 20.48
N VAL A 377 -9.90 -7.24 19.54
CA VAL A 377 -11.35 -7.43 19.49
C VAL A 377 -11.68 -8.45 20.58
N ALA A 378 -12.32 -7.95 21.64
CA ALA A 378 -13.08 -8.68 22.66
C ALA A 378 -12.39 -9.86 23.37
N GLN A 379 -11.68 -9.58 24.47
CA GLN A 379 -11.57 -10.54 25.57
C GLN A 379 -12.86 -10.51 26.40
N GLY A 380 -13.74 -11.48 26.18
CA GLY A 380 -14.77 -11.86 27.15
C GLY A 380 -14.21 -12.84 28.21
N PRO A 381 -14.89 -13.04 29.36
CA PRO A 381 -14.32 -13.72 30.54
C PRO A 381 -14.15 -15.24 30.43
N ASP A 382 -14.41 -15.84 29.26
CA ASP A 382 -14.35 -17.29 29.11
C ASP A 382 -13.01 -17.69 28.47
N GLY A 383 -12.13 -18.25 29.30
CA GLY A 383 -10.75 -18.67 28.99
C GLY A 383 -10.62 -19.75 27.91
N ARG A 384 -10.95 -19.41 26.66
CA ARG A 384 -10.55 -20.12 25.45
C ARG A 384 -9.69 -19.17 24.64
N GLY A 385 -8.37 -19.29 24.81
CA GLY A 385 -7.41 -18.52 24.03
C GLY A 385 -7.64 -18.75 22.55
N GLU A 386 -8.16 -17.72 21.86
CA GLU A 386 -8.14 -17.67 20.41
C GLU A 386 -6.68 -17.70 19.97
N LYS A 387 -6.32 -18.78 19.26
CA LYS A 387 -5.05 -18.89 18.55
C LYS A 387 -4.90 -17.65 17.68
N GLY A 388 -3.78 -16.95 17.86
CA GLY A 388 -3.54 -15.61 17.35
C GLY A 388 -3.96 -15.41 15.90
N SER A 389 -4.60 -14.27 15.63
CA SER A 389 -4.91 -13.77 14.29
C SER A 389 -3.72 -13.99 13.36
N MET A 390 -3.94 -14.89 12.41
CA MET A 390 -2.98 -15.31 11.40
C MET A 390 -2.88 -14.21 10.35
N GLN A 391 -1.78 -13.44 10.36
CA GLN A 391 -1.64 -12.24 9.53
C GLN A 391 -0.47 -12.32 8.56
N GLY A 392 -0.78 -12.10 7.29
CA GLY A 392 0.09 -11.96 6.12
C GLY A 392 -0.73 -12.36 4.89
N THR A 393 -0.23 -12.10 3.68
CA THR A 393 -0.90 -12.57 2.47
C THR A 393 -0.68 -14.08 2.38
N PRO A 394 -1.69 -14.93 2.68
CA PRO A 394 -1.48 -16.35 2.98
C PRO A 394 -0.83 -17.12 1.83
N MET A 395 -0.95 -16.61 0.60
CA MET A 395 -0.40 -17.20 -0.62
C MET A 395 1.12 -17.32 -0.66
N TYR A 396 1.86 -16.50 0.11
CA TYR A 396 3.33 -16.58 0.21
C TYR A 396 3.81 -17.34 1.45
N MET A 397 2.91 -17.74 2.36
CA MET A 397 3.30 -18.39 3.61
C MET A 397 3.68 -19.86 3.39
N SER A 398 4.63 -20.33 4.19
CA SER A 398 5.04 -21.74 4.20
C SER A 398 4.05 -22.65 4.94
N PRO A 399 4.01 -23.96 4.64
CA PRO A 399 3.11 -24.91 5.28
C PRO A 399 3.22 -24.96 6.82
N GLU A 400 4.43 -24.82 7.37
CA GLU A 400 4.67 -24.83 8.81
C GLU A 400 4.20 -23.56 9.51
N VAL A 401 4.28 -22.41 8.83
CA VAL A 401 3.69 -21.15 9.30
C VAL A 401 2.17 -21.27 9.26
N ILE A 402 1.61 -21.84 8.19
CA ILE A 402 0.16 -22.03 8.07
C ILE A 402 -0.42 -22.92 9.18
N LYS A 403 0.29 -24.00 9.52
CA LYS A 403 -0.13 -24.93 10.57
C LYS A 403 0.10 -24.41 11.99
N GLY A 404 0.92 -23.37 12.15
CA GLY A 404 1.45 -22.97 13.46
C GLY A 404 2.30 -24.06 14.11
N GLN A 405 2.90 -24.94 13.31
CA GLN A 405 3.68 -26.10 13.76
C GLN A 405 5.07 -26.05 13.12
N LYS A 406 5.94 -25.20 13.66
CA LYS A 406 7.35 -25.16 13.26
C LYS A 406 8.13 -26.25 14.02
N PRO A 407 8.74 -27.23 13.33
CA PRO A 407 9.60 -28.22 13.99
C PRO A 407 10.72 -27.53 14.77
N HIS A 408 11.07 -28.04 15.95
CA HIS A 408 12.15 -27.47 16.77
C HIS A 408 13.52 -27.49 16.05
N ASN A 409 13.72 -28.44 15.14
CA ASN A 409 14.91 -28.60 14.32
C ASN A 409 14.79 -27.96 12.93
N ALA A 410 13.74 -27.17 12.67
CA ALA A 410 13.62 -26.43 11.42
C ALA A 410 14.79 -25.46 11.26
N ARG A 411 15.31 -25.35 10.03
CA ARG A 411 16.39 -24.40 9.74
C ARG A 411 15.90 -22.97 9.96
N LEU A 412 16.80 -22.10 10.43
CA LEU A 412 16.50 -20.68 10.56
C LEU A 412 16.16 -20.11 9.19
N GLY A 413 15.07 -19.35 9.10
CA GLY A 413 14.68 -18.70 7.85
C GLY A 413 14.08 -19.63 6.78
N ALA A 414 13.80 -20.90 7.08
CA ALA A 414 13.17 -21.81 6.11
C ALA A 414 11.84 -21.27 5.58
N GLU A 415 11.07 -20.57 6.41
CA GLU A 415 9.83 -19.89 6.00
C GLU A 415 10.06 -18.80 4.94
N ASP A 416 11.16 -18.06 5.04
CA ASP A 416 11.52 -16.99 4.10
C ASP A 416 11.93 -17.57 2.74
N ILE A 417 12.60 -18.72 2.74
CA ILE A 417 13.00 -19.41 1.51
C ILE A 417 11.78 -19.88 0.71
N TRP A 418 10.75 -20.38 1.40
CA TRP A 418 9.50 -20.72 0.74
C TRP A 418 8.85 -19.48 0.11
N SER A 419 8.75 -18.38 0.86
CA SER A 419 8.19 -17.12 0.37
C SER A 419 8.99 -16.53 -0.80
N LEU A 420 10.33 -16.63 -0.76
CA LEU A 420 11.21 -16.27 -1.87
C LEU A 420 10.90 -17.10 -3.11
N GLY A 421 10.74 -18.43 -2.97
CA GLY A 421 10.33 -19.30 -4.07
C GLY A 421 9.01 -18.86 -4.71
N CYS A 422 8.03 -18.44 -3.90
CA CYS A 422 6.77 -17.89 -4.40
C CYS A 422 7.00 -16.61 -5.24
N VAL A 423 7.84 -15.68 -4.75
CA VAL A 423 8.18 -14.44 -5.48
C VAL A 423 8.88 -14.75 -6.79
N VAL A 424 9.85 -15.67 -6.80
CA VAL A 424 10.59 -16.05 -8.02
C VAL A 424 9.66 -16.70 -9.06
N SER A 425 8.74 -17.56 -8.60
CA SER A 425 7.73 -18.15 -9.47
C SER A 425 6.79 -17.09 -10.05
N GLU A 426 6.39 -16.10 -9.25
CA GLU A 426 5.55 -14.99 -9.71
C GLU A 426 6.28 -14.10 -10.73
N MET A 427 7.57 -13.81 -10.53
CA MET A 427 8.38 -13.09 -11.52
C MET A 427 8.38 -13.80 -12.89
N ALA A 428 8.52 -15.13 -12.90
CA ALA A 428 8.58 -15.92 -14.12
C ALA A 428 7.23 -16.09 -14.82
N THR A 429 6.15 -16.20 -14.04
CA THR A 429 4.80 -16.50 -14.57
C THR A 429 3.95 -15.25 -14.79
N GLY A 430 4.24 -14.16 -14.06
CA GLY A 430 3.38 -12.97 -13.98
C GLY A 430 2.07 -13.21 -13.25
N ALA A 431 1.90 -14.37 -12.63
CA ALA A 431 0.69 -14.76 -11.92
C ALA A 431 1.01 -15.02 -10.45
N ARG A 432 0.19 -14.44 -9.58
CA ARG A 432 0.32 -14.64 -8.14
C ARG A 432 0.25 -16.14 -7.78
N PRO A 433 0.94 -16.59 -6.71
CA PRO A 433 0.82 -17.96 -6.24
C PRO A 433 -0.65 -18.33 -6.02
N TRP A 434 -1.07 -19.49 -6.51
CA TRP A 434 -2.45 -19.99 -6.36
C TRP A 434 -3.53 -19.16 -7.07
N ALA A 435 -3.20 -18.42 -8.14
CA ALA A 435 -4.15 -17.59 -8.89
C ALA A 435 -5.42 -18.31 -9.40
N ALA A 436 -5.40 -19.64 -9.51
CA ALA A 436 -6.56 -20.44 -9.90
C ALA A 436 -7.55 -20.71 -8.73
N MET A 437 -7.28 -20.21 -7.52
CA MET A 437 -8.09 -20.43 -6.33
C MET A 437 -8.75 -19.13 -5.88
N ASP A 438 -10.08 -19.15 -5.75
CA ASP A 438 -10.88 -17.92 -5.53
C ASP A 438 -11.00 -17.51 -4.04
N ASN A 439 -10.46 -18.30 -3.11
CA ASN A 439 -10.64 -18.08 -1.66
C ASN A 439 -9.35 -18.30 -0.87
N GLU A 440 -8.97 -17.32 -0.05
CA GLU A 440 -7.82 -17.38 0.86
C GLU A 440 -7.85 -18.60 1.80
N TRP A 441 -9.04 -19.00 2.29
CA TRP A 441 -9.17 -20.20 3.11
C TRP A 441 -8.84 -21.49 2.35
N ALA A 442 -9.20 -21.55 1.06
CA ALA A 442 -8.87 -22.68 0.22
C ALA A 442 -7.35 -22.72 -0.07
N ILE A 443 -6.74 -21.55 -0.30
CA ILE A 443 -5.29 -21.41 -0.45
C ILE A 443 -4.57 -21.89 0.81
N MET A 444 -4.98 -21.41 1.99
CA MET A 444 -4.40 -21.84 3.27
C MET A 444 -4.54 -23.35 3.49
N TYR A 445 -5.72 -23.92 3.23
CA TYR A 445 -5.92 -25.37 3.34
C TYR A 445 -4.99 -26.13 2.38
N ASN A 446 -4.85 -25.66 1.14
CA ASN A 446 -4.02 -26.29 0.12
C ASN A 446 -2.53 -26.26 0.50
N ILE A 447 -2.04 -25.11 0.97
CA ILE A 447 -0.68 -24.97 1.51
C ILE A 447 -0.49 -25.87 2.73
N ALA A 448 -1.49 -25.95 3.62
CA ALA A 448 -1.44 -26.84 4.79
C ALA A 448 -1.35 -28.32 4.38
N GLN A 449 -1.94 -28.74 3.26
CA GLN A 449 -1.75 -30.11 2.74
C GLN A 449 -0.33 -30.36 2.24
N GLY A 450 0.50 -29.32 2.11
CA GLY A 450 1.89 -29.39 1.67
C GLY A 450 2.04 -29.30 0.16
N ASN A 451 1.03 -28.79 -0.54
CA ASN A 451 1.11 -28.52 -1.97
C ASN A 451 1.98 -27.28 -2.21
N ALA A 452 2.75 -27.30 -3.30
CA ALA A 452 3.54 -26.16 -3.77
C ALA A 452 2.77 -25.36 -4.85
N PRO A 453 3.07 -24.06 -5.04
CA PRO A 453 2.49 -23.27 -6.11
C PRO A 453 2.70 -23.91 -7.49
N ALA A 454 1.90 -23.50 -8.48
CA ALA A 454 2.08 -23.94 -9.86
C ALA A 454 3.48 -23.54 -10.36
N MET A 455 4.26 -24.53 -10.80
CA MET A 455 5.61 -24.28 -11.33
C MET A 455 5.54 -23.59 -12.70
N PRO A 456 6.50 -22.70 -13.03
CA PRO A 456 6.62 -22.12 -14.36
C PRO A 456 6.78 -23.20 -15.44
N SER A 457 6.38 -22.90 -16.68
CA SER A 457 6.64 -23.78 -17.82
C SER A 457 8.14 -23.76 -18.20
N ARG A 458 8.59 -24.77 -18.95
CA ARG A 458 9.97 -24.83 -19.48
C ARG A 458 10.32 -23.69 -20.43
N GLU A 459 9.32 -22.98 -20.96
CA GLU A 459 9.50 -21.79 -21.80
C GLU A 459 9.66 -20.53 -20.95
N GLN A 460 9.17 -20.54 -19.72
CA GLN A 460 9.24 -19.42 -18.78
C GLN A 460 10.51 -19.48 -17.91
N MET A 461 11.06 -20.67 -17.67
CA MET A 461 12.23 -20.86 -16.82
C MET A 461 12.99 -22.14 -17.21
N SER A 462 14.32 -22.07 -17.22
CA SER A 462 15.22 -23.19 -17.47
C SER A 462 15.05 -24.34 -16.46
N GLU A 463 15.53 -25.54 -16.80
CA GLU A 463 15.52 -26.67 -15.85
C GLU A 463 16.28 -26.36 -14.56
N ALA A 464 17.38 -25.60 -14.65
CA ALA A 464 18.15 -25.18 -13.49
C ALA A 464 17.33 -24.25 -12.57
N GLY A 465 16.54 -23.33 -13.14
CA GLY A 465 15.61 -22.49 -12.38
C GLY A 465 14.43 -23.27 -11.79
N LEU A 466 13.90 -24.26 -12.52
CA LEU A 466 12.88 -25.15 -11.98
C LEU A 466 13.42 -25.99 -10.82
N GLU A 467 14.67 -26.47 -10.88
CA GLU A 467 15.32 -27.17 -9.79
C GLU A 467 15.54 -26.27 -8.57
N PHE A 468 15.94 -25.01 -8.80
CA PHE A 468 16.02 -24.00 -7.74
C PHE A 468 14.66 -23.85 -7.02
N LEU A 469 13.56 -23.72 -7.76
CA LEU A 469 12.22 -23.62 -7.17
C LEU A 469 11.82 -24.89 -6.40
N ARG A 470 12.16 -26.09 -6.89
CA ARG A 470 11.91 -27.35 -6.16
C ARG A 470 12.62 -27.37 -4.80
N ARG A 471 13.85 -26.85 -4.74
CA ARG A 471 14.61 -26.74 -3.48
C ARG A 471 13.99 -25.71 -2.52
N CYS A 472 13.37 -24.65 -3.04
CA CYS A 472 12.63 -23.67 -2.24
C CYS A 472 11.33 -24.26 -1.67
N PHE A 473 10.64 -25.07 -2.47
CA PHE A 473 9.34 -25.67 -2.12
C PHE A 473 9.44 -27.05 -1.46
N ASP A 474 10.59 -27.43 -0.89
CA ASP A 474 10.66 -28.64 -0.06
C ASP A 474 9.69 -28.45 1.14
N ARG A 475 8.76 -29.40 1.25
CA ARG A 475 7.72 -29.39 2.28
C ARG A 475 8.31 -29.51 3.67
N ASP A 476 9.43 -30.20 3.83
CA ASP A 476 10.11 -30.35 5.12
C ASP A 476 11.05 -29.16 5.37
N PRO A 477 10.73 -28.27 6.34
CA PRO A 477 11.57 -27.11 6.62
C PRO A 477 12.96 -27.46 7.17
N VAL A 478 13.20 -28.72 7.57
CA VAL A 478 14.52 -29.21 7.98
C VAL A 478 15.40 -29.51 6.77
N ARG A 479 14.78 -29.92 5.66
CA ARG A 479 15.45 -30.29 4.39
C ARG A 479 15.48 -29.15 3.38
N ARG A 480 14.55 -28.20 3.50
CA ARG A 480 14.47 -27.01 2.64
C ARG A 480 15.81 -26.29 2.60
N ALA A 481 16.23 -25.92 1.39
CA ALA A 481 17.53 -25.31 1.18
C ALA A 481 17.67 -24.00 1.95
N SER A 482 18.86 -23.68 2.45
CA SER A 482 19.15 -22.35 3.02
C SER A 482 19.51 -21.34 1.93
N ALA A 483 19.47 -20.04 2.24
CA ALA A 483 19.93 -19.00 1.31
C ALA A 483 21.37 -19.25 0.84
N ALA A 484 22.27 -19.62 1.77
CA ALA A 484 23.65 -19.97 1.47
C ALA A 484 23.79 -21.18 0.51
N GLU A 485 22.98 -22.23 0.72
CA GLU A 485 22.99 -23.42 -0.17
C GLU A 485 22.37 -23.14 -1.55
N LEU A 486 21.47 -22.16 -1.66
CA LEU A 486 20.85 -21.73 -2.91
C LEU A 486 21.78 -20.81 -3.72
N LEU A 487 22.57 -19.95 -3.05
CA LEU A 487 23.61 -19.13 -3.68
C LEU A 487 24.69 -19.97 -4.39
N GLN A 488 24.90 -21.20 -3.92
CA GLN A 488 25.84 -22.16 -4.52
C GLN A 488 25.17 -23.09 -5.56
N GLY A 489 23.90 -22.86 -5.89
CA GLY A 489 23.19 -23.63 -6.92
C GLY A 489 23.66 -23.24 -8.32
N GLU A 490 23.64 -24.20 -9.25
CA GLU A 490 24.07 -24.01 -10.65
C GLU A 490 23.38 -22.81 -11.32
N TRP A 491 22.08 -22.64 -11.07
CA TRP A 491 21.29 -21.54 -11.62
C TRP A 491 21.78 -20.15 -11.19
N ILE A 492 22.29 -19.99 -9.96
CA ILE A 492 22.80 -18.71 -9.44
C ILE A 492 24.31 -18.56 -9.71
N LEU A 493 25.07 -19.65 -9.67
CA LEU A 493 26.49 -19.61 -10.03
C LEU A 493 26.72 -19.23 -11.50
N GLY A 494 25.84 -19.68 -12.40
CA GLY A 494 25.90 -19.32 -13.81
C GLY A 494 25.83 -17.81 -14.05
N ILE A 495 24.92 -17.10 -13.35
CA ILE A 495 24.80 -15.65 -13.49
C ILE A 495 25.96 -14.90 -12.81
N ARG A 496 26.45 -15.37 -11.65
CA ARG A 496 27.61 -14.76 -10.98
C ARG A 496 28.85 -14.75 -11.88
N GLN A 497 29.13 -15.87 -12.53
CA GLN A 497 30.24 -15.96 -13.47
C GLN A 497 30.05 -15.01 -14.66
N GLN A 498 28.84 -14.87 -15.19
CA GLN A 498 28.58 -13.93 -16.29
C GLN A 498 28.74 -12.47 -15.88
N LEU A 499 28.36 -12.11 -14.65
CA LEU A 499 28.53 -10.76 -14.10
C LEU A 499 30.00 -10.44 -13.83
N ASP A 500 30.79 -11.41 -13.34
CA ASP A 500 32.24 -11.26 -13.13
C ASP A 500 33.05 -11.17 -14.43
N ILE A 501 32.50 -11.66 -15.56
CA ILE A 501 33.19 -11.72 -16.87
C ILE A 501 32.96 -10.44 -17.71
N GLN A 502 32.07 -9.51 -17.34
CA GLN A 502 31.92 -8.25 -18.09
C GLN A 502 33.15 -7.34 -17.88
N PRO A 503 33.95 -7.04 -18.93
CA PRO A 503 35.12 -6.19 -18.78
C PRO A 503 34.72 -4.71 -18.62
N ALA A 504 35.50 -4.00 -17.79
CA ALA A 504 35.42 -2.55 -17.62
C ALA A 504 35.30 -1.82 -18.98
N THR A 505 34.38 -0.88 -19.04
CA THR A 505 34.11 0.01 -20.17
C THR A 505 35.42 0.60 -20.73
N PRO A 506 35.63 0.68 -22.05
CA PRO A 506 36.86 1.23 -22.61
C PRO A 506 36.94 2.72 -22.28
N ALA A 507 37.99 3.10 -21.54
CA ALA A 507 38.35 4.49 -21.34
C ALA A 507 38.62 5.16 -22.70
N THR A 508 37.95 6.27 -22.95
CA THR A 508 38.17 7.16 -24.09
C THR A 508 39.65 7.55 -24.19
N PRO A 509 40.31 7.48 -25.36
CA PRO A 509 41.71 7.83 -25.46
C PRO A 509 41.89 9.34 -25.24
N GLN A 510 42.65 9.69 -24.20
CA GLN A 510 43.14 11.05 -24.02
C GLN A 510 44.06 11.41 -25.19
N SER A 511 43.83 12.60 -25.71
CA SER A 511 44.65 13.29 -26.69
C SER A 511 46.09 13.44 -26.19
N GLU A 512 47.05 12.75 -26.80
CA GLU A 512 48.46 13.15 -26.74
C GLU A 512 48.89 13.69 -28.11
N GLY A 513 48.99 15.01 -28.16
CA GLY A 513 49.80 15.68 -29.15
C GLY A 513 51.28 15.52 -28.80
N SER A 514 52.03 14.98 -29.78
CA SER A 514 53.41 15.37 -30.14
C SER A 514 54.47 15.40 -29.03
N LEU A 515 55.45 14.50 -29.11
CA LEU A 515 56.75 14.80 -29.73
C LEU A 515 57.65 13.56 -29.82
N SER A 516 58.17 13.37 -31.02
CA SER A 516 59.21 12.42 -31.42
C SER A 516 60.56 12.71 -30.77
N ALA A 517 61.23 11.68 -30.26
CA ALA A 517 62.70 11.58 -30.30
C ALA A 517 63.14 10.11 -30.19
N THR A 518 63.67 9.61 -31.30
CA THR A 518 64.44 8.38 -31.42
C THR A 518 65.78 8.51 -30.70
N SER A 519 66.18 7.50 -29.92
CA SER A 519 67.57 7.00 -29.95
C SER A 519 67.71 5.65 -29.22
N SER A 520 68.37 4.75 -29.93
CA SER A 520 68.88 3.44 -29.55
C SER A 520 69.98 3.49 -28.47
N GLY A 521 70.07 2.47 -27.61
CA GLY A 521 71.28 2.23 -26.83
C GLY A 521 71.15 1.20 -25.70
N SER A 522 71.51 -0.04 -26.03
CA SER A 522 72.14 -1.09 -25.19
C SER A 522 72.49 -0.80 -23.71
N GLY A 523 72.29 -1.80 -22.83
CA GLY A 523 73.07 -1.89 -21.59
C GLY A 523 72.54 -2.88 -20.56
N SER A 524 73.28 -3.95 -20.33
CA SER A 524 73.00 -5.06 -19.40
C SER A 524 73.19 -4.73 -17.91
N ALA A 525 72.50 -5.53 -17.09
CA ALA A 525 72.95 -6.12 -15.82
C ALA A 525 73.42 -5.24 -14.66
N GLY A 526 72.87 -5.50 -13.46
CA GLY A 526 73.54 -5.19 -12.20
C GLY A 526 72.64 -5.03 -10.97
N GLY A 527 72.45 -6.13 -10.24
CA GLY A 527 72.66 -6.19 -8.79
C GLY A 527 71.87 -5.28 -7.83
N SER A 528 71.00 -5.93 -7.06
CA SER A 528 70.92 -5.86 -5.59
C SER A 528 70.73 -4.51 -4.90
N ARG A 529 69.59 -4.36 -4.20
CA ARG A 529 69.59 -4.12 -2.74
C ARG A 529 68.21 -4.30 -2.11
N GLU A 530 68.22 -5.10 -1.05
CA GLU A 530 67.21 -5.24 -0.01
C GLU A 530 66.74 -3.89 0.54
N VAL A 531 65.45 -3.78 0.87
CA VAL A 531 65.01 -3.37 2.21
C VAL A 531 63.72 -4.12 2.55
N SER A 532 63.84 -5.07 3.47
CA SER A 532 62.76 -5.64 4.26
C SER A 532 62.39 -4.67 5.39
N ARG A 533 61.10 -4.47 5.64
CA ARG A 533 60.60 -4.12 6.97
C ARG A 533 59.20 -4.69 7.22
N GLN A 534 59.20 -5.67 8.12
CA GLN A 534 58.11 -6.18 8.93
C GLN A 534 57.34 -5.01 9.58
N ASN A 535 56.01 -5.05 9.61
CA ASN A 535 55.18 -5.80 10.56
C ASN A 535 55.35 -5.32 12.01
N SER A 536 54.31 -4.65 12.52
CA SER A 536 54.05 -4.50 13.95
C SER A 536 52.54 -4.35 14.14
N GLY A 537 51.91 -5.40 14.64
CA GLY A 537 50.63 -5.30 15.30
C GLY A 537 50.79 -4.71 16.70
N TRP A 538 49.68 -4.19 17.23
CA TRP A 538 49.09 -4.57 18.51
C TRP A 538 47.57 -4.47 18.35
#